data_AF-A0A3S5ZX97-F1
#
_entry.id   AF-A0A3S5ZX97-F1
#
_cell.length_a   1.000
_cell.length_b   1.000
_cell.length_c   1.000
_cell.angle_alpha   90.00
_cell.angle_beta   90.00
_cell.angle_gamma   90.00
#
_symmetry.space_group_name_H-M   'P 1'
#
loop_
_entity.id
_entity.type
_entity.pdbx_description
1 polymer ?
#
loop_
_entity_poly.entity_id
_entity_poly.type
_entity_poly.pdbx_seq_one_letter_code
_entity_poly.pdbx_strand_id
1 'polypeptide(L)'
;SGLCIYWYYRDCDPLLEGRVNSRDQVMPLFVVDTMGEYTGLAGLFVSGIFCASLSTISSIISSLAAVTLEDYLKPLVSCCAKRTLTDRQTLWYSKLLSLFFGALCIGMAFMAGSIGGLLQAALSIFGIIGGPLLGLFTLGMYVTKANEKGAIGGLLISLAFCFWIGFGQPKPPLVSLDMSTAGCPVDRSFAHDIFLKTATAVAEEEEHFFYLYRISYMWYA
;
A
#
# COMPACT_ATOMS: atom_id res chain seq x y z
N SER A 1 12.63 -11.67 3.82
CA SER A 1 11.83 -12.53 2.94
C SER A 1 12.12 -12.29 1.47
N GLY A 2 12.02 -11.05 0.96
CA GLY A 2 12.27 -10.72 -0.46
C GLY A 2 13.60 -11.24 -1.04
N LEU A 3 14.70 -11.13 -0.29
CA LEU A 3 16.01 -11.64 -0.72
C LEU A 3 16.08 -13.17 -0.86
N CYS A 4 15.38 -13.92 0.01
CA CYS A 4 15.35 -15.38 -0.08
C CYS A 4 14.56 -15.86 -1.30
N ILE A 5 13.45 -15.19 -1.59
CA ILE A 5 12.62 -15.44 -2.78
C ILE A 5 13.41 -15.13 -4.04
N TYR A 6 14.13 -14.01 -4.05
CA TYR A 6 15.01 -13.64 -5.17
C TYR A 6 16.10 -14.68 -5.39
N TRP A 7 16.75 -15.17 -4.33
CA TRP A 7 17.77 -16.21 -4.47
C TRP A 7 17.21 -17.51 -5.04
N TYR A 8 15.98 -17.88 -4.66
CA TYR A 8 15.31 -19.08 -5.16
C TYR A 8 14.88 -18.97 -6.63
N TYR A 9 14.36 -17.81 -7.05
CA TYR A 9 13.92 -17.56 -8.44
C TYR A 9 14.96 -16.86 -9.30
N ARG A 10 16.24 -16.84 -8.89
CA ARG A 10 17.30 -16.12 -9.60
C ARG A 10 17.50 -16.61 -11.04
N ASP A 11 17.40 -17.92 -11.24
CA ASP A 11 17.68 -18.57 -12.52
C ASP A 11 16.41 -18.79 -13.37
N CYS A 12 15.23 -18.68 -12.74
CA CYS A 12 13.94 -18.77 -13.42
C CYS A 12 12.90 -17.87 -12.74
N ASP A 13 12.66 -16.69 -13.34
CA ASP A 13 11.68 -15.73 -12.84
C ASP A 13 10.24 -16.16 -13.23
N PRO A 14 9.35 -16.46 -12.26
CA PRO A 14 7.99 -16.89 -12.53
C PRO A 14 7.11 -15.81 -13.18
N LEU A 15 7.53 -14.54 -13.14
CA LEU A 15 6.85 -13.42 -13.80
C LEU A 15 7.16 -13.41 -15.31
N LEU A 16 8.42 -13.67 -15.69
CA LEU A 16 8.85 -13.75 -17.09
C LEU A 16 8.42 -15.06 -17.76
N GLU A 17 8.32 -16.14 -16.99
CA GLU A 17 7.79 -17.43 -17.43
C GLU A 17 6.26 -17.39 -17.67
N GLY A 18 5.55 -16.37 -17.18
CA GLY A 18 4.10 -16.24 -17.32
C GLY A 18 3.30 -17.12 -16.35
N ARG A 19 3.95 -17.73 -15.34
CA ARG A 19 3.26 -18.45 -14.25
C ARG A 19 2.47 -17.49 -13.35
N VAL A 20 2.85 -16.21 -13.34
CA VAL A 20 2.27 -15.16 -12.48
C VAL A 20 2.01 -13.88 -13.27
N ASN A 21 0.84 -13.28 -13.08
CA ASN A 21 0.45 -12.03 -13.76
C ASN A 21 0.83 -10.76 -12.98
N SER A 22 1.03 -10.87 -11.66
CA SER A 22 1.28 -9.73 -10.77
C SER A 22 2.39 -10.03 -9.76
N ARG A 23 3.28 -9.05 -9.49
CA ARG A 23 4.38 -9.19 -8.52
C ARG A 23 3.94 -9.57 -7.11
N ASP A 24 2.71 -9.21 -6.73
CA ASP A 24 2.13 -9.51 -5.41
C ASP A 24 1.84 -11.01 -5.19
N GLN A 25 1.74 -11.80 -6.27
CA GLN A 25 1.45 -13.24 -6.21
C GLN A 25 2.71 -14.12 -6.05
N VAL A 26 3.91 -13.53 -6.21
CA VAL A 26 5.19 -14.26 -6.12
C VAL A 26 5.39 -14.89 -4.74
N MET A 27 4.95 -14.20 -3.68
CA MET A 27 5.13 -14.70 -2.32
C MET A 27 4.26 -15.94 -2.01
N PRO A 28 2.96 -15.95 -2.31
CA PRO A 28 2.15 -17.17 -2.24
C PRO A 28 2.71 -18.32 -3.09
N LEU A 29 3.18 -18.03 -4.32
CA LEU A 29 3.75 -19.05 -5.21
C LEU A 29 4.98 -19.71 -4.60
N PHE A 30 5.90 -18.90 -4.06
CA PHE A 30 7.12 -19.39 -3.40
C PHE A 30 6.82 -20.39 -2.28
N VAL A 31 5.78 -20.14 -1.49
CA VAL A 31 5.39 -21.03 -0.39
C VAL A 31 4.80 -22.33 -0.92
N VAL A 32 3.99 -22.29 -1.98
CA VAL A 32 3.45 -23.50 -2.60
C VAL A 32 4.57 -24.34 -3.23
N ASP A 33 5.53 -23.71 -3.92
CA ASP A 33 6.66 -24.40 -4.54
C ASP A 33 7.63 -25.00 -3.50
N THR A 34 7.92 -24.29 -2.40
CA THR A 34 8.88 -24.74 -1.38
C THR A 34 8.27 -25.71 -0.36
N MET A 35 7.00 -25.50 0.02
CA MET A 35 6.34 -26.21 1.11
C MET A 35 5.26 -27.18 0.62
N GLY A 36 5.12 -27.36 -0.69
CA GLY A 36 4.12 -28.24 -1.31
C GLY A 36 4.28 -29.72 -0.96
N GLU A 37 5.49 -30.16 -0.58
CA GLU A 37 5.75 -31.54 -0.14
C GLU A 37 5.05 -31.88 1.19
N TYR A 38 4.78 -30.89 2.04
CA TYR A 38 4.13 -31.08 3.34
C TYR A 38 2.64 -30.75 3.25
N THR A 39 1.80 -31.79 3.18
CA THR A 39 0.34 -31.65 3.13
C THR A 39 -0.20 -30.83 4.30
N GLY A 40 -0.92 -29.75 3.98
CA GLY A 40 -1.57 -28.86 4.97
C GLY A 40 -0.76 -27.63 5.37
N LEU A 41 0.56 -27.60 5.14
CA LEU A 41 1.41 -26.49 5.57
C LEU A 41 1.17 -25.21 4.74
N ALA A 42 0.99 -25.37 3.43
CA ALA A 42 0.55 -24.28 2.55
C ALA A 42 -0.82 -23.71 2.97
N GLY A 43 -1.75 -24.58 3.38
CA GLY A 43 -3.08 -24.17 3.88
C GLY A 43 -3.00 -23.40 5.20
N LEU A 44 -2.12 -23.82 6.12
CA LEU A 44 -1.84 -23.11 7.37
C LEU A 44 -1.25 -21.72 7.10
N PHE A 45 -0.31 -21.61 6.16
CA PHE A 45 0.27 -20.33 5.75
C PHE A 45 -0.79 -19.35 5.23
N VAL A 46 -1.61 -19.79 4.27
CA VAL A 46 -2.70 -18.98 3.70
C VAL A 46 -3.71 -18.57 4.78
N SER A 47 -4.07 -19.50 5.68
CA SER A 47 -4.97 -19.21 6.80
C SER A 47 -4.39 -18.17 7.77
N GLY A 48 -3.07 -18.23 8.03
CA GLY A 48 -2.35 -17.26 8.85
C GLY A 48 -2.37 -15.85 8.25
N ILE A 49 -2.15 -15.73 6.94
CA ILE A 49 -2.25 -14.43 6.24
C ILE A 49 -3.67 -13.86 6.37
N PHE A 50 -4.69 -14.66 6.07
CA PHE A 50 -6.08 -14.19 6.19
C PHE A 50 -6.42 -13.77 7.63
N CYS A 51 -5.97 -14.52 8.63
CA CYS A 51 -6.17 -14.17 10.04
C CYS A 51 -5.47 -12.84 10.40
N ALA A 52 -4.22 -12.66 9.99
CA ALA A 52 -3.46 -11.43 10.22
C ALA A 52 -4.14 -10.23 9.54
N SER A 53 -4.49 -10.36 8.26
CA SER A 53 -5.19 -9.30 7.51
C SER A 53 -6.54 -8.95 8.12
N LEU A 54 -7.34 -9.95 8.51
CA LEU A 54 -8.65 -9.73 9.11
C LEU A 54 -8.55 -9.01 10.46
N SER A 55 -7.54 -9.34 11.27
CA SER A 55 -7.27 -8.65 12.54
C SER A 55 -6.99 -7.16 12.32
N THR A 56 -6.08 -6.83 11.39
CA THR A 56 -5.77 -5.44 11.05
C THR A 56 -6.97 -4.69 10.48
N ILE A 57 -7.73 -5.30 9.56
CA ILE A 57 -8.93 -4.69 8.96
C ILE A 57 -9.99 -4.41 10.02
N SER A 58 -10.21 -5.37 10.93
CA SER A 58 -11.16 -5.21 12.03
C SER A 58 -10.80 -4.03 12.94
N SER A 59 -9.52 -3.92 13.32
CA SER A 59 -9.03 -2.77 14.11
C SER A 59 -9.18 -1.45 13.36
N ILE A 60 -8.81 -1.38 12.08
CA ILE A 60 -8.93 -0.16 11.26
C ILE A 60 -10.39 0.30 11.17
N ILE A 61 -11.32 -0.61 10.84
CA ILE A 61 -12.75 -0.28 10.70
C ILE A 61 -13.32 0.20 12.04
N SER A 62 -13.00 -0.48 13.13
CA SER A 62 -13.47 -0.12 14.47
C SER A 62 -12.94 1.26 14.91
N SER A 63 -11.64 1.52 14.70
CA SER A 63 -11.03 2.81 15.01
C SER A 63 -11.58 3.93 14.13
N LEU A 64 -11.76 3.72 12.83
CA LEU A 64 -12.35 4.71 11.92
C LEU A 64 -13.79 5.05 12.31
N ALA A 65 -14.60 4.04 12.64
CA ALA A 65 -15.96 4.25 13.10
C ALA A 65 -16.01 5.01 14.43
N ALA A 66 -15.08 4.74 15.35
CA ALA A 66 -14.98 5.48 16.62
C ALA A 66 -14.56 6.93 16.39
N VAL A 67 -13.49 7.17 15.61
CA VAL A 67 -12.99 8.51 15.27
C VAL A 67 -14.07 9.33 14.56
N THR A 68 -14.75 8.77 13.57
CA THR A 68 -15.83 9.50 12.88
C THR A 68 -17.01 9.82 13.80
N LEU A 69 -17.33 8.94 14.74
CA LEU A 69 -18.39 9.19 15.70
C LEU A 69 -18.01 10.32 16.67
N GLU A 70 -16.81 10.26 17.25
CA GLU A 70 -16.33 11.23 18.24
C GLU A 70 -16.06 12.61 17.60
N ASP A 71 -15.36 12.63 16.46
CA ASP A 71 -14.87 13.88 15.86
C ASP A 71 -15.92 14.59 14.99
N TYR A 72 -16.85 13.86 14.37
CA TYR A 72 -17.85 14.46 13.49
C TYR A 72 -19.26 14.32 14.04
N LEU A 73 -19.71 13.11 14.39
CA LEU A 73 -21.13 12.88 14.68
C LEU A 73 -21.57 13.53 16.00
N LYS A 74 -20.79 13.38 17.08
CA LYS A 74 -21.08 14.02 18.38
C LYS A 74 -21.11 15.55 18.31
N PRO A 75 -20.09 16.25 17.78
CA PRO A 75 -20.12 17.71 17.68
C PRO A 75 -21.22 18.21 16.73
N LEU A 76 -21.48 17.52 15.63
CA LEU A 76 -22.57 17.88 14.70
C LEU A 76 -23.94 17.80 15.38
N VAL A 77 -24.21 16.73 16.12
CA VAL A 77 -25.50 16.54 16.83
C VAL A 77 -25.63 17.52 18.00
N SER A 78 -24.55 17.77 18.73
CA SER A 78 -24.54 18.76 19.82
C SER A 78 -24.77 20.18 19.28
N CYS A 79 -24.19 20.52 18.12
CA CYS A 79 -24.35 21.82 17.46
C CYS A 79 -25.75 22.00 16.83
N CYS A 80 -26.22 21.04 16.02
CA CYS A 80 -27.49 21.15 15.30
C CYS A 80 -28.72 20.84 16.16
N ALA A 81 -28.65 19.84 17.03
CA ALA A 81 -29.82 19.35 17.77
C ALA A 81 -29.81 19.70 19.26
N LYS A 82 -28.72 20.29 19.79
CA LYS A 82 -28.53 20.59 21.23
C LYS A 82 -28.93 19.43 22.16
N ARG A 83 -28.74 18.19 21.70
CA ARG A 83 -29.05 16.97 22.44
C ARG A 83 -27.80 16.12 22.57
N THR A 84 -27.63 15.52 23.74
CA THR A 84 -26.63 14.48 23.96
C THR A 84 -27.15 13.16 23.37
N LEU A 85 -26.32 12.51 22.56
CA LEU A 85 -26.64 11.19 22.01
C LEU A 85 -26.74 10.19 23.16
N THR A 86 -27.83 9.43 23.22
CA THR A 86 -27.98 8.32 24.18
C THR A 86 -27.03 7.19 23.79
N ASP A 87 -26.44 6.48 24.77
CA ASP A 87 -25.46 5.39 24.54
C ASP A 87 -25.95 4.34 23.54
N ARG A 88 -27.26 4.01 23.57
CA ARG A 88 -27.89 3.07 22.65
C ARG A 88 -27.88 3.55 21.19
N GLN A 89 -28.02 4.86 20.96
CA GLN A 89 -27.95 5.45 19.63
C GLN A 89 -26.50 5.52 19.14
N THR A 90 -25.57 5.89 20.02
CA THR A 90 -24.12 5.90 19.73
C THR A 90 -23.63 4.53 19.26
N LEU A 91 -24.03 3.45 19.95
CA LEU A 91 -23.69 2.08 19.55
C LEU A 91 -24.29 1.70 18.18
N TRP A 92 -25.51 2.15 17.90
CA TRP A 92 -26.17 1.87 16.63
C TRP A 92 -25.48 2.60 15.47
N TYR A 93 -25.13 3.88 15.65
CA TYR A 93 -24.37 4.65 14.66
C TYR A 93 -22.96 4.10 14.44
N SER A 94 -22.26 3.68 15.50
CA SER A 94 -20.95 3.05 15.38
C SER A 94 -21.02 1.77 14.54
N LYS A 95 -22.02 0.90 14.76
CA LYS A 95 -22.23 -0.30 13.93
C LYS A 95 -22.53 0.04 12.47
N LEU A 96 -23.34 1.07 12.22
CA LEU A 96 -23.66 1.52 10.86
C LEU A 96 -22.43 2.07 10.13
N LEU A 97 -21.61 2.88 10.82
CA LEU A 97 -20.34 3.40 10.31
C LEU A 97 -19.36 2.26 10.00
N SER A 98 -19.22 1.28 10.89
CA SER A 98 -18.39 0.10 10.65
C SER A 98 -18.83 -0.69 9.41
N LEU A 99 -20.14 -0.86 9.21
CA LEU A 99 -20.69 -1.51 8.01
C LEU A 99 -20.36 -0.70 6.74
N PHE A 100 -20.52 0.62 6.80
CA PHE A 100 -20.22 1.53 5.69
C PHE A 100 -18.74 1.47 5.29
N PHE A 101 -17.82 1.57 6.26
CA PHE A 101 -16.38 1.46 5.99
C PHE A 101 -16.00 0.07 5.48
N GLY A 102 -16.62 -1.00 6.00
CA GLY A 102 -16.42 -2.35 5.48
C GLY A 102 -16.84 -2.49 4.01
N ALA A 103 -18.00 -1.93 3.64
CA ALA A 103 -18.45 -1.91 2.24
C ALA A 103 -17.51 -1.09 1.34
N LEU A 104 -17.02 0.05 1.83
CA LEU A 104 -16.05 0.88 1.12
C LEU A 104 -14.71 0.14 0.91
N CYS A 105 -14.21 -0.58 1.92
CA CYS A 105 -13.02 -1.44 1.80
C CYS A 105 -13.19 -2.52 0.72
N ILE A 106 -14.37 -3.16 0.63
CA ILE A 106 -14.68 -4.14 -0.42
C ILE A 106 -14.65 -3.48 -1.80
N GLY A 107 -15.22 -2.27 -1.94
CA GLY A 107 -15.18 -1.51 -3.19
C GLY A 107 -13.74 -1.20 -3.63
N MET A 108 -12.90 -0.74 -2.70
CA MET A 108 -11.48 -0.47 -2.96
C MET A 108 -10.70 -1.74 -3.35
N ALA A 109 -11.03 -2.89 -2.76
CA ALA A 109 -10.39 -4.17 -3.08
C ALA A 109 -10.62 -4.59 -4.54
N PHE A 110 -11.81 -4.33 -5.10
CA PHE A 110 -12.07 -4.59 -6.53
C PHE A 110 -11.25 -3.68 -7.44
N MET A 111 -11.03 -2.42 -7.06
CA MET A 111 -10.21 -1.49 -7.84
C MET A 111 -8.72 -1.85 -7.79
N ALA A 112 -8.25 -2.39 -6.67
CA ALA A 112 -6.84 -2.74 -6.46
C ALA A 112 -6.30 -3.73 -7.50
N GLY A 113 -7.14 -4.62 -8.05
CA GLY A 113 -6.74 -5.59 -9.08
C GLY A 113 -6.30 -4.96 -10.41
N SER A 114 -6.65 -3.70 -10.67
CA SER A 114 -6.26 -2.96 -11.88
C SER A 114 -4.97 -2.16 -11.72
N ILE A 115 -4.47 -2.00 -10.49
CA ILE A 115 -3.30 -1.19 -10.17
C ILE A 115 -2.08 -2.09 -10.08
N GLY A 116 -1.09 -1.88 -10.95
CA GLY A 116 0.21 -2.53 -10.83
C GLY A 116 0.97 -2.00 -9.60
N GLY A 117 1.58 -2.90 -8.83
CA GLY A 117 2.43 -2.51 -7.69
C GLY A 117 1.65 -1.99 -6.48
N LEU A 118 0.67 -2.76 -6.00
CA LEU A 118 -0.18 -2.39 -4.87
C LEU A 118 0.60 -2.10 -3.59
N LEU A 119 1.62 -2.91 -3.30
CA LEU A 119 2.50 -2.69 -2.14
C LEU A 119 3.19 -1.32 -2.20
N GLN A 120 3.69 -0.92 -3.36
CA GLN A 120 4.35 0.37 -3.55
C GLN A 120 3.36 1.53 -3.37
N ALA A 121 2.17 1.41 -3.95
CA ALA A 121 1.13 2.42 -3.79
C ALA A 121 0.74 2.58 -2.31
N ALA A 122 0.50 1.48 -1.60
CA ALA A 122 0.16 1.51 -0.18
C ALA A 122 1.28 2.17 0.67
N LEU A 123 2.53 1.74 0.50
CA LEU A 123 3.68 2.33 1.22
C LEU A 123 3.82 3.83 0.94
N SER A 124 3.64 4.24 -0.32
CA SER A 124 3.74 5.66 -0.67
C SER A 124 2.67 6.51 0.02
N ILE A 125 1.42 6.03 0.09
CA ILE A 125 0.33 6.73 0.77
C ILE A 125 0.59 6.80 2.28
N PHE A 126 1.07 5.70 2.87
CA PHE A 126 1.39 5.66 4.29
C PHE A 126 2.46 6.69 4.67
N GLY A 127 3.51 6.87 3.87
CA GLY A 127 4.52 7.88 4.21
C GLY A 127 4.12 9.32 3.90
N ILE A 128 3.39 9.56 2.80
CA ILE A 128 2.88 10.90 2.45
C ILE A 128 2.03 11.47 3.60
N ILE A 129 1.23 10.63 4.25
CA ILE A 129 0.35 11.03 5.36
C ILE A 129 1.06 10.87 6.71
N GLY A 130 1.79 9.77 6.89
CA GLY A 130 2.44 9.40 8.14
C GLY A 130 3.60 10.31 8.52
N GLY A 131 4.40 10.77 7.56
CA GLY A 131 5.53 11.68 7.80
C GLY A 131 5.09 13.01 8.44
N PRO A 132 4.16 13.77 7.83
CA PRO A 132 3.61 14.99 8.41
C PRO A 132 2.96 14.79 9.79
N LEU A 133 2.20 13.71 9.98
CA LEU A 133 1.57 13.39 11.27
C LEU A 133 2.61 13.10 12.35
N LEU A 134 3.62 12.30 12.04
CA LEU A 134 4.74 12.03 12.95
C LEU A 134 5.45 13.33 13.33
N GLY A 135 5.76 14.19 12.36
CA GLY A 135 6.35 15.51 12.60
C GLY A 135 5.49 16.40 13.51
N LEU A 136 4.17 16.39 13.33
CA LEU A 136 3.22 17.13 14.17
C LEU A 136 3.22 16.62 15.61
N PHE A 137 3.16 15.30 15.83
CA PHE A 137 3.22 14.72 17.16
C PHE A 137 4.57 14.95 17.84
N THR A 138 5.68 14.83 17.11
CA THR A 138 7.02 15.14 17.63
C THR A 138 7.12 16.62 18.02
N LEU A 139 6.60 17.54 17.20
CA LEU A 139 6.57 18.97 17.54
C LEU A 139 5.80 19.21 18.84
N GLY A 140 4.64 18.58 19.00
CA GLY A 140 3.82 18.69 20.20
C GLY A 140 4.47 18.13 21.47
N MET A 141 5.29 17.08 21.35
CA MET A 141 6.00 16.48 22.48
C MET A 141 7.24 17.27 22.91
N TYR A 142 8.03 17.76 21.96
CA TYR A 142 9.35 18.35 22.25
C TYR A 142 9.34 19.88 22.32
N VAL A 143 8.37 20.56 21.70
CA VAL A 143 8.36 22.03 21.61
C VAL A 143 7.22 22.61 22.43
N THR A 144 7.55 23.08 23.63
CA THR A 144 6.59 23.70 24.57
C THR A 144 6.07 25.07 24.14
N LYS A 145 6.69 25.69 23.12
CA LYS A 145 6.27 26.98 22.54
C LYS A 145 5.49 26.84 21.23
N ALA A 146 5.05 25.63 20.87
CA ALA A 146 4.31 25.40 19.64
C ALA A 146 2.90 26.04 19.73
N ASN A 147 2.53 26.80 18.70
CA ASN A 147 1.21 27.43 18.61
C ASN A 147 0.28 26.59 17.71
N GLU A 148 -1.01 26.52 18.04
CA GLU A 148 -2.01 25.77 17.27
C GLU A 148 -2.05 26.17 15.79
N LYS A 149 -2.07 27.48 15.50
CA LYS A 149 -2.07 28.00 14.12
C LYS A 149 -0.81 27.59 13.35
N GLY A 150 0.34 27.56 14.02
CA GLY A 150 1.61 27.15 13.42
C GLY A 150 1.65 25.64 13.16
N ALA A 151 1.07 24.85 14.07
CA ALA A 151 0.96 23.39 13.93
C ALA A 151 0.06 23.01 12.76
N ILE A 152 -1.12 23.64 12.62
CA ILE A 152 -2.04 23.43 11.50
C ILE A 152 -1.40 23.89 10.18
N GLY A 153 -0.77 25.07 10.17
CA GLY A 153 -0.07 25.57 8.98
C GLY A 153 1.07 24.66 8.54
N GLY A 154 1.89 24.20 9.47
CA GLY A 154 2.98 23.25 9.21
C GLY A 154 2.48 21.91 8.69
N LEU A 155 1.39 21.38 9.25
CA LEU A 155 0.74 20.15 8.77
C LEU A 155 0.26 20.30 7.32
N LEU A 156 -0.46 21.37 7.00
CA LEU A 156 -0.99 21.59 5.65
C LEU A 156 0.12 21.79 4.61
N ILE A 157 1.15 22.57 4.95
CA ILE A 157 2.29 22.83 4.05
C ILE A 157 3.09 21.54 3.81
N SER A 158 3.41 20.79 4.87
CA SER A 158 4.15 19.53 4.75
C SER A 158 3.35 18.49 3.98
N LEU A 159 2.04 18.37 4.24
CA LEU A 159 1.17 17.45 3.52
C LEU A 159 1.07 17.83 2.03
N ALA A 160 0.89 19.11 1.70
CA ALA A 160 0.89 19.58 0.30
C ALA A 160 2.22 19.29 -0.40
N PHE A 161 3.34 19.49 0.28
CA PHE A 161 4.67 19.20 -0.24
C PHE A 161 4.90 17.69 -0.45
N CYS A 162 4.50 16.86 0.52
CA CYS A 162 4.54 15.40 0.41
C CYS A 162 3.62 14.88 -0.70
N PHE A 163 2.43 15.44 -0.88
CA PHE A 163 1.55 15.13 -2.01
C PHE A 163 2.20 15.51 -3.36
N TRP A 164 2.84 16.68 -3.43
CA TRP A 164 3.54 17.14 -4.63
C TRP A 164 4.66 16.20 -5.05
N ILE A 165 5.47 15.72 -4.09
CA ILE A 165 6.55 14.76 -4.34
C ILE A 165 5.99 13.34 -4.59
N GLY A 166 4.94 12.97 -3.87
CA GLY A 166 4.31 11.66 -3.91
C GLY A 166 3.60 11.36 -5.22
N PHE A 167 2.91 12.34 -5.79
CA PHE A 167 2.15 12.19 -7.03
C PHE A 167 2.80 12.87 -8.25
N GLY A 168 3.84 13.68 -8.05
CA GLY A 168 4.53 14.33 -9.16
C GLY A 168 5.14 13.31 -10.15
N GLN A 169 4.89 13.55 -11.43
CA GLN A 169 5.42 12.81 -12.56
C GLN A 169 6.39 13.73 -13.34
N PRO A 170 7.43 13.19 -14.01
CA PRO A 170 7.73 11.77 -14.19
C PRO A 170 8.68 11.23 -13.12
N LYS A 171 8.49 9.96 -12.73
CA LYS A 171 9.36 9.23 -11.80
C LYS A 171 10.20 8.22 -12.58
N PRO A 172 11.49 8.05 -12.25
CA PRO A 172 12.32 7.06 -12.91
C PRO A 172 11.70 5.65 -12.72
N PRO A 173 11.71 4.81 -13.77
CA PRO A 173 11.26 3.44 -13.65
C PRO A 173 12.11 2.73 -12.59
N LEU A 174 11.46 1.95 -11.74
CA LEU A 174 12.17 1.19 -10.71
C LEU A 174 13.12 0.20 -11.39
N VAL A 175 14.41 0.32 -11.08
CA VAL A 175 15.42 -0.67 -11.48
C VAL A 175 15.07 -1.98 -10.78
N SER A 176 14.52 -2.93 -11.52
CA SER A 176 14.41 -4.32 -11.07
C SER A 176 15.80 -4.93 -10.99
N LEU A 177 16.04 -5.78 -9.99
CA LEU A 177 17.24 -6.63 -9.97
C LEU A 177 17.30 -7.47 -11.25
N ASP A 178 18.52 -7.82 -11.68
CA ASP A 178 18.74 -8.69 -12.84
C ASP A 178 18.03 -10.03 -12.64
N MET A 179 16.95 -10.24 -13.39
CA MET A 179 16.21 -11.50 -13.43
C MET A 179 16.72 -12.29 -14.64
N SER A 180 17.09 -13.56 -14.44
CA SER A 180 17.53 -14.46 -15.51
C SER A 180 16.47 -15.53 -15.79
N THR A 181 16.30 -15.91 -17.05
CA THR A 181 15.44 -17.02 -17.51
C THR A 181 16.25 -18.24 -17.96
N ALA A 182 17.56 -18.23 -17.74
CA ALA A 182 18.49 -19.24 -18.26
C ALA A 182 18.25 -20.66 -17.69
N GLY A 183 17.56 -20.79 -16.55
CA GLY A 183 17.28 -22.06 -15.87
C GLY A 183 15.83 -22.57 -15.99
N CYS A 184 14.93 -21.89 -16.71
CA CYS A 184 13.53 -22.33 -16.82
C CYS A 184 13.36 -23.56 -17.74
N PRO A 185 12.43 -24.49 -17.42
CA PRO A 185 12.11 -25.62 -18.30
C PRO A 185 11.52 -25.12 -19.62
N VAL A 186 12.15 -25.54 -20.72
CA VAL A 186 11.86 -25.06 -22.07
C VAL A 186 10.64 -25.79 -22.64
N ASP A 187 9.43 -25.40 -22.25
CA ASP A 187 8.23 -25.67 -23.08
C ASP A 187 7.99 -24.47 -24.00
N ARG A 188 8.69 -24.51 -25.15
CA ARG A 188 8.57 -23.51 -26.21
C ARG A 188 7.16 -23.49 -26.78
N SER A 189 6.56 -22.31 -26.84
CA SER A 189 6.00 -21.73 -28.08
C SER A 189 5.60 -20.25 -27.90
N PHE A 190 6.08 -19.40 -28.81
CA PHE A 190 5.52 -18.09 -29.19
C PHE A 190 5.94 -16.78 -28.50
N ALA A 191 6.49 -16.74 -27.28
CA ALA A 191 6.79 -15.45 -26.63
C ALA A 191 8.10 -14.76 -27.10
N HIS A 192 9.04 -15.52 -27.68
CA HIS A 192 10.41 -15.04 -27.89
C HIS A 192 10.58 -14.07 -29.08
N ASP A 193 9.63 -14.02 -30.02
CA ASP A 193 9.67 -13.09 -31.17
C ASP A 193 8.98 -11.74 -30.91
N ILE A 194 8.15 -11.63 -29.85
CA ILE A 194 7.52 -10.36 -29.48
C ILE A 194 8.48 -9.51 -28.62
N PHE A 195 9.26 -10.13 -27.73
CA PHE A 195 10.17 -9.41 -26.84
C PHE A 195 11.44 -8.86 -27.53
N LEU A 196 11.91 -9.50 -28.61
CA LEU A 196 13.07 -9.02 -29.38
C LEU A 196 12.76 -7.82 -30.29
N LYS A 197 11.47 -7.56 -30.59
CA LYS A 197 11.05 -6.39 -31.36
C LYS A 197 10.77 -5.14 -30.51
N THR A 198 10.59 -5.29 -29.20
CA THR A 198 10.35 -4.16 -28.29
C THR A 198 11.64 -3.66 -27.62
N ALA A 199 12.69 -4.50 -27.58
CA ALA A 199 14.00 -4.12 -27.02
C ALA A 199 14.78 -3.09 -27.87
N THR A 200 14.29 -2.73 -29.07
CA THR A 200 14.91 -1.71 -29.96
C THR A 200 14.10 -0.42 -30.07
N ALA A 201 13.12 -0.18 -29.18
CA ALA A 201 12.26 1.00 -29.23
C ALA A 201 12.14 1.76 -27.90
N VAL A 202 13.13 1.67 -27.00
CA VAL A 202 13.33 2.68 -25.95
C VAL A 202 14.76 3.19 -26.09
N ALA A 203 14.95 4.01 -27.13
CA ALA A 203 16.01 5.00 -27.11
C ALA A 203 15.84 5.80 -25.80
N GLU A 204 16.87 5.78 -24.96
CA GLU A 204 17.01 6.66 -23.83
C GLU A 204 16.89 8.12 -24.31
N GLU A 205 15.71 8.70 -24.21
CA GLU A 205 15.61 10.15 -24.03
C GLU A 205 16.02 10.42 -22.58
N GLU A 206 17.15 11.10 -22.42
CA GLU A 206 17.58 11.68 -21.14
C GLU A 206 16.54 12.70 -20.66
N GLU A 207 15.43 12.23 -20.06
CA GLU A 207 14.53 13.11 -19.34
C GLU A 207 15.27 13.61 -18.09
N HIS A 208 15.54 14.91 -18.05
CA HIS A 208 16.05 15.60 -16.87
C HIS A 208 15.01 15.52 -15.73
N PHE A 209 14.98 14.42 -14.99
CA PHE A 209 14.15 14.29 -13.80
C PHE A 209 14.60 15.29 -12.75
N PHE A 210 13.67 16.15 -12.29
CA PHE A 210 13.90 17.07 -11.17
C PHE A 210 14.43 16.30 -9.96
N TYR A 211 15.43 16.83 -9.26
CA TYR A 211 16.17 16.10 -8.22
C TYR A 211 15.27 15.46 -7.16
N LEU A 212 14.19 16.14 -6.77
CA LEU A 212 13.21 15.65 -5.79
C LEU A 212 12.41 14.42 -6.27
N TYR A 213 12.21 14.24 -7.57
CA TYR A 213 11.51 13.07 -8.13
C TYR A 213 12.41 11.83 -8.28
N ARG A 214 13.72 11.99 -8.11
CA ARG A 214 14.69 10.88 -8.08
C ARG A 214 14.74 10.17 -6.71
N ILE A 215 14.16 10.77 -5.68
CA ILE A 215 14.15 10.21 -4.33
C ILE A 215 13.22 8.98 -4.33
N SER A 216 13.77 7.82 -3.98
CA SER A 216 13.00 6.57 -3.93
C SER A 216 11.84 6.70 -2.96
N TYR A 217 10.70 6.09 -3.31
CA TYR A 217 9.52 6.09 -2.46
C TYR A 217 9.77 5.55 -1.06
N MET A 218 10.77 4.69 -0.86
CA MET A 218 11.18 4.20 0.47
C MET A 218 11.71 5.29 1.42
N TRP A 219 12.18 6.43 0.92
CA TRP A 219 12.71 7.51 1.77
C TRP A 219 11.63 8.47 2.26
N TYR A 220 10.49 8.52 1.58
CA TYR A 220 9.34 9.32 2.00
C TYR A 220 8.11 8.46 2.39
N ALA A 221 8.21 7.13 2.25
CA ALA A 221 7.26 6.12 2.74
C ALA A 221 7.39 5.90 4.26
#